data_AF-A0A812TUC6-F1
#
_entry.id   AF-A0A812TUC6-F1
#
_cell.length_a   1.000
_cell.length_b   1.000
_cell.length_c   1.000
_cell.angle_alpha   90.00
_cell.angle_beta   90.00
_cell.angle_gamma   90.00
#
_symmetry.space_group_name_H-M   'P 1'
#
loop_
_entity.id
_entity.type
_entity.pdbx_description
1 polymer ?
#
loop_
_entity_poly.entity_id
_entity_poly.type
_entity_poly.pdbx_seq_one_letter_code
_entity_poly.pdbx_strand_id
1 'polypeptide(L)'
;MQSAGFLLARCMREGHMARTWVRPSMRHQRSGGSPKAFANGEVHVPEFKVSPTTGLDNIAAFTAAHPDEIAEVRQKNQLLRAIVRTLPWPKLRHFEAHGHNYDLPLRASRVTPAPAIDATMDSRLRFLAGFFDGDGTVGCQSSLSGCYLQVGQSFDRADILMLLRATFGGSIGLQRNGLGLCKPALQWTLCGQAARRAASLLLPHSITKQQQLLLAAQWPDTKCGREDSKAELRNLKEHDSAVAGPCSWEYCAGFFDAEGCIKQRNHGASLQLEIAQKHPQVLMCLRRFLASTSGISATLMTTSAAHLLRVYGLQSCKCILRQMLDAGLLRKAKQAELALSLAPENATRVRTELVDLTGNQAFGKKLDLAGQERARRIASLGKQAITMLKGGKLQMAEAVLDNLEVLRLEHELLRALHENEELVRYAGFIRQLHNTGWEGP
;
A
#
# COMPACT_ATOMS: atom_id res chain seq x y z
N MET A 1 -34.23 6.63 -55.50
CA MET A 1 -33.97 5.95 -56.78
C MET A 1 -32.50 6.13 -57.11
N GLN A 2 -31.80 4.99 -57.35
CA GLN A 2 -30.40 4.84 -57.82
C GLN A 2 -29.31 5.37 -56.86
N SER A 3 -28.16 4.74 -56.60
CA SER A 3 -27.56 3.42 -56.88
C SER A 3 -26.19 3.49 -56.15
N ALA A 4 -25.95 2.66 -55.14
CA ALA A 4 -24.94 1.57 -55.11
C ALA A 4 -23.45 1.94 -55.34
N GLY A 5 -22.57 1.44 -54.45
CA GLY A 5 -21.27 0.91 -54.89
C GLY A 5 -20.05 1.02 -53.95
N PHE A 6 -19.62 -0.14 -53.43
CA PHE A 6 -18.24 -0.58 -53.05
C PHE A 6 -17.59 -0.03 -51.75
N LEU A 7 -17.24 -0.83 -50.73
CA LEU A 7 -16.37 -2.02 -50.53
C LEU A 7 -14.88 -1.71 -50.19
N LEU A 8 -14.49 -2.20 -48.99
CA LEU A 8 -13.17 -2.68 -48.54
C LEU A 8 -11.96 -1.72 -48.42
N ALA A 9 -11.44 -1.58 -47.19
CA ALA A 9 -10.11 -2.12 -46.81
C ALA A 9 -9.72 -1.86 -45.32
N ARG A 10 -9.76 -2.93 -44.54
CA ARG A 10 -8.77 -3.49 -43.58
C ARG A 10 -7.61 -2.65 -42.99
N CYS A 11 -7.44 -2.84 -41.66
CA CYS A 11 -6.20 -3.02 -40.87
C CYS A 11 -5.28 -1.83 -40.51
N MET A 12 -5.14 -1.50 -39.21
CA MET A 12 -4.05 -1.97 -38.30
C MET A 12 -3.97 -1.15 -36.98
N ARG A 13 -3.84 -1.89 -35.85
CA ARG A 13 -3.08 -1.65 -34.59
C ARG A 13 -3.37 -0.34 -33.80
N GLU A 14 -3.49 -0.34 -32.47
CA GLU A 14 -2.46 -0.73 -31.50
C GLU A 14 -3.03 -1.41 -30.25
N GLY A 15 -2.49 -2.59 -29.95
CA GLY A 15 -2.68 -3.26 -28.68
C GLY A 15 -1.74 -2.68 -27.63
N HIS A 16 -2.30 -2.06 -26.60
CA HIS A 16 -1.57 -1.80 -25.36
C HIS A 16 -1.57 -3.06 -24.51
N MET A 17 -0.44 -3.76 -24.47
CA MET A 17 -0.11 -4.70 -23.40
C MET A 17 -0.02 -3.93 -22.08
N ALA A 18 -1.13 -3.88 -21.35
CA ALA A 18 -1.11 -3.54 -19.94
C ALA A 18 -0.42 -4.69 -19.19
N ARG A 19 0.82 -4.47 -18.74
CA ARG A 19 1.47 -5.39 -17.79
C ARG A 19 0.71 -5.31 -16.47
N THR A 20 -0.14 -6.31 -16.27
CA THR A 20 -0.89 -6.58 -15.05
C THR A 20 0.09 -6.83 -13.90
N TRP A 21 0.10 -5.95 -12.91
CA TRP A 21 0.70 -6.25 -11.61
C TRP A 21 -0.42 -6.54 -10.63
N VAL A 22 -0.56 -7.81 -10.31
CA VAL A 22 -1.47 -8.32 -9.28
C VAL A 22 -0.99 -7.79 -7.93
N ARG A 23 -1.84 -7.04 -7.22
CA ARG A 23 -1.73 -6.85 -5.77
C ARG A 23 -1.84 -8.24 -5.15
N PRO A 24 -0.84 -8.79 -4.42
CA PRO A 24 -1.12 -9.88 -3.52
C PRO A 24 -1.98 -9.29 -2.40
N SER A 25 -3.28 -9.60 -2.41
CA SER A 25 -4.04 -9.63 -1.18
C SER A 25 -3.28 -10.59 -0.26
N MET A 26 -2.64 -10.08 0.80
CA MET A 26 -2.04 -10.95 1.82
C MET A 26 -3.16 -11.60 2.63
N ARG A 27 -3.94 -12.49 2.00
CA ARG A 27 -4.59 -13.60 2.70
C ARG A 27 -3.59 -14.73 2.73
N HIS A 28 -3.02 -15.01 3.90
CA HIS A 28 -2.52 -16.35 4.18
C HIS A 28 -3.72 -17.31 4.21
N GLN A 29 -4.06 -17.89 3.07
CA GLN A 29 -4.78 -19.16 3.03
C GLN A 29 -3.79 -20.25 3.45
N ARG A 30 -3.98 -20.82 4.64
CA ARG A 30 -3.57 -22.21 4.89
C ARG A 30 -4.58 -23.09 4.17
N SER A 31 -4.19 -23.67 3.05
CA SER A 31 -4.92 -24.77 2.41
C SER A 31 -3.96 -25.93 2.19
N GLY A 32 -4.14 -27.00 2.95
CA GLY A 32 -3.68 -28.32 2.53
C GLY A 32 -4.51 -28.76 1.33
N GLY A 33 -3.83 -29.06 0.23
CA GLY A 33 -4.45 -29.50 -1.01
C GLY A 33 -3.38 -30.02 -1.97
N SER A 34 -3.56 -31.27 -2.40
CA SER A 34 -2.69 -32.06 -3.29
C SER A 34 -2.39 -31.37 -4.63
N PRO A 35 -1.21 -31.58 -5.26
CA PRO A 35 -0.81 -30.83 -6.45
C PRO A 35 -1.47 -31.39 -7.71
N LYS A 36 -2.13 -30.50 -8.48
CA LYS A 36 -2.42 -30.71 -9.89
C LYS A 36 -1.42 -29.92 -10.73
N ALA A 37 -0.75 -30.62 -11.64
CA ALA A 37 0.21 -30.09 -12.59
C ALA A 37 -0.47 -29.19 -13.63
N PHE A 38 0.10 -28.01 -13.86
CA PHE A 38 -0.11 -27.20 -15.05
C PHE A 38 1.24 -26.81 -15.63
N ALA A 39 1.45 -27.16 -16.89
CA ALA A 39 2.65 -26.85 -17.66
C ALA A 39 2.64 -25.37 -18.09
N ASN A 40 3.63 -24.62 -17.62
CA ASN A 40 4.07 -23.35 -18.20
C ASN A 40 5.59 -23.26 -17.96
N GLY A 41 6.35 -22.87 -18.97
CA GLY A 41 7.83 -22.91 -19.00
C GLY A 41 8.48 -22.45 -17.70
N GLU A 42 9.02 -23.41 -16.96
CA GLU A 42 9.71 -23.20 -15.71
C GLU A 42 11.10 -22.65 -15.99
N VAL A 43 11.35 -21.41 -15.56
CA VAL A 43 12.72 -21.01 -15.24
C VAL A 43 13.08 -21.82 -13.99
N HIS A 44 13.92 -22.84 -14.18
CA HIS A 44 14.42 -23.70 -13.11
C HIS A 44 15.27 -22.84 -12.15
N VAL A 45 14.64 -22.27 -11.13
CA VAL A 45 15.38 -21.67 -10.01
C VAL A 45 15.92 -22.84 -9.20
N PRO A 46 17.24 -23.01 -9.05
CA PRO A 46 17.78 -24.09 -8.26
C PRO A 46 17.22 -24.00 -6.85
N GLU A 47 16.74 -25.12 -6.31
CA GLU A 47 16.31 -25.22 -4.92
C GLU A 47 17.56 -25.10 -4.03
N PHE A 48 18.00 -23.87 -3.77
CA PHE A 48 19.13 -23.59 -2.91
C PHE A 48 18.72 -23.88 -1.45
N LYS A 49 18.97 -25.12 -0.99
CA LYS A 49 18.98 -25.50 0.44
C LYS A 49 20.22 -24.93 1.15
N VAL A 50 20.41 -23.62 1.04
CA VAL A 50 21.51 -22.92 1.69
C VAL A 50 21.00 -22.41 3.03
N SER A 51 21.72 -22.72 4.12
CA SER A 51 21.41 -22.15 5.43
C SER A 51 21.28 -20.62 5.33
N PRO A 52 20.32 -19.97 6.01
CA PRO A 52 20.07 -18.53 5.88
C PRO A 52 21.32 -17.66 6.07
N THR A 53 22.29 -18.14 6.85
CA THR A 53 23.58 -17.49 7.12
C THR A 53 24.55 -17.57 5.95
N THR A 54 24.62 -18.67 5.19
CA THR A 54 25.55 -18.80 4.05
C THR A 54 25.12 -18.01 2.80
N GLY A 55 23.84 -17.59 2.72
CA GLY A 55 23.38 -16.70 1.65
C GLY A 55 23.94 -15.27 1.74
N LEU A 56 24.33 -14.81 2.93
CA LEU A 56 24.79 -13.44 3.17
C LEU A 56 26.24 -13.19 2.74
N ASP A 57 27.09 -14.22 2.77
CA ASP A 57 28.49 -14.08 2.39
C ASP A 57 28.68 -13.96 0.87
N ASN A 58 27.66 -14.38 0.10
CA ASN A 58 27.67 -14.32 -1.35
C ASN A 58 27.11 -13.02 -1.95
N ILE A 59 26.65 -12.05 -1.13
CA ILE A 59 26.08 -10.80 -1.67
C ILE A 59 27.06 -10.08 -2.58
N ALA A 60 28.35 -10.06 -2.21
CA ALA A 60 29.40 -9.41 -2.99
C ALA A 60 29.51 -9.99 -4.41
N ALA A 61 29.31 -11.31 -4.58
CA ALA A 61 29.38 -11.99 -5.86
C ALA A 61 28.24 -11.60 -6.83
N PHE A 62 27.16 -11.00 -6.32
CA PHE A 62 26.03 -10.52 -7.14
C PHE A 62 26.05 -9.01 -7.36
N THR A 63 27.11 -8.32 -6.92
CA THR A 63 27.31 -6.90 -7.22
C THR A 63 27.58 -6.76 -8.72
N ALA A 64 26.72 -6.02 -9.40
CA ALA A 64 26.89 -5.73 -10.81
C ALA A 64 28.00 -4.69 -10.99
N ALA A 65 28.81 -4.86 -12.04
CA ALA A 65 29.86 -3.94 -12.42
C ALA A 65 29.47 -3.21 -13.72
N HIS A 66 30.07 -2.04 -13.97
CA HIS A 66 29.84 -1.27 -15.19
C HIS A 66 30.12 -2.02 -16.52
N PRO A 67 31.09 -2.95 -16.63
CA PRO A 67 31.26 -3.73 -17.86
C PRO A 67 30.20 -4.80 -18.10
N ASP A 68 29.33 -5.09 -17.12
CA ASP A 68 28.31 -6.13 -17.26
C ASP A 68 27.27 -5.74 -18.32
N GLU A 69 26.85 -6.71 -19.13
CA GLU A 69 25.74 -6.52 -20.04
C GLU A 69 24.40 -6.44 -19.30
N ILE A 70 23.41 -5.77 -19.89
CA ILE A 70 22.08 -5.60 -19.28
C ILE A 70 21.41 -6.93 -18.90
N ALA A 71 21.63 -7.99 -19.66
CA ALA A 71 21.10 -9.33 -19.37
C ALA A 71 21.72 -9.91 -18.09
N GLU A 72 23.02 -9.74 -17.90
CA GLU A 72 23.75 -10.17 -16.72
C GLU A 72 23.32 -9.37 -15.47
N VAL A 73 23.23 -8.04 -15.57
CA VAL A 73 22.76 -7.19 -14.46
C VAL A 73 21.35 -7.60 -14.02
N ARG A 74 20.46 -7.89 -14.97
CA ARG A 74 19.10 -8.37 -14.67
C ARG A 74 19.11 -9.72 -13.97
N GLN A 75 19.96 -10.66 -14.41
CA GLN A 75 20.11 -11.96 -13.77
C GLN A 75 20.62 -11.80 -12.34
N LYS A 76 21.66 -10.99 -12.12
CA LYS A 76 22.17 -10.63 -10.78
C LYS A 76 21.07 -10.01 -9.91
N ASN A 77 20.26 -9.09 -10.43
CA ASN A 77 19.13 -8.50 -9.70
C ASN A 77 18.05 -9.53 -9.32
N GLN A 78 17.75 -10.49 -10.20
CA GLN A 78 16.80 -11.56 -9.90
C GLN A 78 17.31 -12.45 -8.77
N LEU A 79 18.59 -12.84 -8.81
CA LEU A 79 19.23 -13.62 -7.76
C LEU A 79 19.29 -12.86 -6.43
N LEU A 80 19.71 -11.59 -6.45
CA LEU A 80 19.68 -10.73 -5.26
C LEU A 80 18.28 -10.56 -4.70
N ARG A 81 17.24 -10.39 -5.54
CA ARG A 81 15.85 -10.32 -5.06
C ARG A 81 15.41 -11.63 -4.41
N ALA A 82 15.84 -12.78 -4.92
CA ALA A 82 15.56 -14.07 -4.31
C ALA A 82 16.22 -14.18 -2.94
N ILE A 83 17.50 -13.80 -2.82
CA ILE A 83 18.24 -13.79 -1.54
C ILE A 83 17.61 -12.78 -0.56
N VAL A 84 17.42 -11.53 -0.97
CA VAL A 84 16.83 -10.49 -0.11
C VAL A 84 15.48 -10.94 0.43
N ARG A 85 14.64 -11.59 -0.38
CA ARG A 85 13.33 -12.10 0.06
C ARG A 85 13.39 -13.18 1.14
N THR A 86 14.52 -13.85 1.35
CA THR A 86 14.68 -14.87 2.38
C THR A 86 15.40 -14.37 3.62
N LEU A 87 15.96 -13.15 3.59
CA LEU A 87 16.68 -12.59 4.74
C LEU A 87 15.73 -12.32 5.91
N PRO A 88 15.90 -12.99 7.06
CA PRO A 88 15.11 -12.71 8.24
C PRO A 88 15.49 -11.34 8.79
N TRP A 89 14.51 -10.58 9.26
CA TRP A 89 14.78 -9.44 10.13
C TRP A 89 15.18 -9.95 11.53
N PRO A 90 15.99 -9.18 12.28
CA PRO A 90 16.23 -9.49 13.69
C PRO A 90 14.92 -9.55 14.49
N LYS A 91 14.94 -10.31 15.58
CA LYS A 91 13.75 -10.47 16.43
C LYS A 91 13.44 -9.15 17.12
N LEU A 92 12.32 -8.54 16.73
CA LEU A 92 11.79 -7.35 17.37
C LEU A 92 11.35 -7.67 18.81
N ARG A 93 11.95 -7.01 19.81
CA ARG A 93 11.60 -7.11 21.23
C ARG A 93 11.00 -5.84 21.79
N HIS A 94 11.29 -4.69 21.21
CA HIS A 94 10.65 -3.42 21.56
C HIS A 94 10.24 -2.64 20.31
N PHE A 95 9.39 -1.64 20.49
CA PHE A 95 9.02 -0.68 19.46
C PHE A 95 8.90 0.73 20.04
N GLU A 96 9.16 1.73 19.22
CA GLU A 96 9.00 3.14 19.58
C GLU A 96 7.60 3.64 19.15
N ALA A 97 6.93 4.39 20.01
CA ALA A 97 5.75 5.18 19.67
C ALA A 97 5.72 6.44 20.52
N HIS A 98 5.39 7.60 19.92
CA HIS A 98 5.39 8.90 20.60
C HIS A 98 6.67 9.21 21.40
N GLY A 99 7.86 8.81 20.90
CA GLY A 99 9.14 9.04 21.58
C GLY A 99 9.41 8.13 22.79
N HIS A 100 8.61 7.09 22.99
CA HIS A 100 8.77 6.12 24.07
C HIS A 100 8.98 4.70 23.52
N ASN A 101 9.86 3.95 24.18
CA ASN A 101 10.12 2.54 23.86
C ASN A 101 9.27 1.61 24.71
N TYR A 102 8.62 0.63 24.07
CA TYR A 102 7.72 -0.34 24.69
C TYR A 102 8.18 -1.77 24.41
N ASP A 103 8.23 -2.60 25.45
CA ASP A 103 8.53 -4.03 25.33
C ASP A 103 7.39 -4.82 24.67
N LEU A 104 7.75 -5.88 23.94
CA LEU A 104 6.84 -6.84 23.35
C LEU A 104 6.80 -8.18 24.12
N PRO A 105 5.60 -8.74 24.39
CA PRO A 105 4.30 -8.17 24.08
C PRO A 105 3.91 -7.05 25.06
N LEU A 106 3.37 -5.94 24.54
CA LEU A 106 2.78 -4.90 25.36
C LEU A 106 1.42 -5.38 25.85
N ARG A 107 1.37 -5.76 27.13
CA ARG A 107 0.19 -6.35 27.76
C ARG A 107 -1.01 -5.39 27.73
N ALA A 108 -2.19 -5.99 27.81
CA ALA A 108 -3.43 -5.26 27.87
C ALA A 108 -3.42 -4.28 29.05
N SER A 109 -3.69 -3.00 28.77
CA SER A 109 -3.94 -2.04 29.83
C SER A 109 -5.26 -2.40 30.51
N ARG A 110 -5.32 -2.27 31.84
CA ARG A 110 -6.61 -2.20 32.53
C ARG A 110 -7.22 -0.87 32.15
N VAL A 111 -8.10 -0.88 31.16
CA VAL A 111 -8.86 0.31 30.79
C VAL A 111 -9.81 0.59 31.94
N THR A 112 -9.57 1.69 32.64
CA THR A 112 -10.58 2.31 33.49
C THR A 112 -11.79 2.60 32.60
N PRO A 113 -13.03 2.28 33.05
CA PRO A 113 -14.23 2.52 32.26
C PRO A 113 -14.19 3.92 31.65
N ALA A 114 -14.45 3.98 30.34
CA ALA A 114 -14.24 5.19 29.57
C ALA A 114 -14.97 6.37 30.25
N PRO A 115 -14.31 7.53 30.44
CA PRO A 115 -15.01 8.73 30.86
C PRO A 115 -16.17 9.03 29.89
N ALA A 116 -17.16 9.80 30.35
CA ALA A 116 -18.30 10.18 29.51
C ALA A 116 -17.80 10.67 28.14
N ILE A 117 -18.50 10.24 27.06
CA ILE A 117 -18.11 10.58 25.70
C ILE A 117 -18.24 12.10 25.54
N ASP A 118 -17.10 12.78 25.47
CA ASP A 118 -17.02 14.18 25.08
C ASP A 118 -16.82 14.33 23.57
N ALA A 119 -16.86 15.57 23.07
CA ALA A 119 -16.68 15.86 21.64
C ALA A 119 -15.31 15.38 21.11
N THR A 120 -14.28 15.39 21.94
CA THR A 120 -12.93 14.92 21.59
C THR A 120 -12.91 13.41 21.37
N MET A 121 -13.56 12.67 22.26
CA MET A 121 -13.69 11.21 22.18
C MET A 121 -14.54 10.80 20.98
N ASP A 122 -15.64 11.50 20.71
CA ASP A 122 -16.51 11.26 19.56
C ASP A 122 -15.76 11.48 18.23
N SER A 123 -14.98 12.56 18.10
CA SER A 123 -14.10 12.81 16.95
C SER A 123 -13.06 11.70 16.77
N ARG A 124 -12.45 11.26 17.88
CA ARG A 124 -11.52 10.12 17.90
C ARG A 124 -12.19 8.81 17.47
N LEU A 125 -13.42 8.54 17.91
CA LEU A 125 -14.16 7.34 17.53
C LEU A 125 -14.48 7.33 16.04
N ARG A 126 -14.87 8.47 15.46
CA ARG A 126 -15.05 8.60 14.00
C ARG A 126 -13.77 8.31 13.23
N PHE A 127 -12.65 8.89 13.68
CA PHE A 127 -11.33 8.62 13.09
C PHE A 127 -10.96 7.13 13.17
N LEU A 128 -11.08 6.52 14.35
CA LEU A 128 -10.74 5.12 14.55
C LEU A 128 -11.67 4.17 13.78
N ALA A 129 -12.95 4.52 13.60
CA ALA A 129 -13.88 3.77 12.76
C ALA A 129 -13.46 3.81 11.29
N GLY A 130 -13.08 4.99 10.77
CA GLY A 130 -12.51 5.11 9.43
C GLY A 130 -11.25 4.27 9.26
N PHE A 131 -10.32 4.35 10.21
CA PHE A 131 -9.09 3.56 10.15
C PHE A 131 -9.36 2.05 10.21
N PHE A 132 -10.24 1.62 11.12
CA PHE A 132 -10.63 0.22 11.28
C PHE A 132 -11.37 -0.32 10.04
N ASP A 133 -12.15 0.51 9.37
CA ASP A 133 -12.82 0.15 8.11
C ASP A 133 -11.84 -0.09 6.96
N GLY A 134 -10.66 0.53 6.97
CA GLY A 134 -9.55 0.17 6.09
C GLY A 134 -8.80 -1.07 6.59
N ASP A 135 -7.95 -0.89 7.60
CA ASP A 135 -6.93 -1.89 8.01
C ASP A 135 -7.39 -2.85 9.13
N GLY A 136 -8.55 -2.60 9.74
CA GLY A 136 -9.10 -3.43 10.81
C GLY A 136 -9.68 -4.76 10.34
N THR A 137 -9.78 -5.71 11.27
CA THR A 137 -10.40 -7.01 11.01
C THR A 137 -11.23 -7.44 12.21
N VAL A 138 -12.46 -7.86 11.93
CA VAL A 138 -13.31 -8.62 12.86
C VAL A 138 -13.10 -10.11 12.62
N GLY A 139 -12.90 -10.90 13.67
CA GLY A 139 -12.73 -12.34 13.54
C GLY A 139 -13.19 -13.11 14.77
N CYS A 140 -13.10 -14.43 14.67
CA CYS A 140 -13.32 -15.36 15.78
C CYS A 140 -12.27 -16.48 15.69
N GLN A 141 -11.78 -16.98 16.82
CA GLN A 141 -10.87 -18.12 16.85
C GLN A 141 -11.66 -19.39 17.15
N SER A 142 -11.32 -20.49 16.49
CA SER A 142 -11.99 -21.79 16.68
C SER A 142 -11.93 -22.29 18.13
N SER A 143 -10.88 -21.91 18.87
CA SER A 143 -10.62 -22.29 20.25
C SER A 143 -11.22 -21.32 21.28
N LEU A 144 -11.69 -20.14 20.86
CA LEU A 144 -12.22 -19.14 21.77
C LEU A 144 -13.74 -19.09 21.69
N SER A 145 -14.38 -18.96 22.84
CA SER A 145 -15.82 -18.73 22.96
C SER A 145 -16.27 -17.33 22.50
N GLY A 146 -15.40 -16.53 21.88
CA GLY A 146 -15.63 -15.11 21.59
C GLY A 146 -15.09 -14.62 20.24
N CYS A 147 -15.46 -13.39 19.91
CA CYS A 147 -14.90 -12.63 18.81
C CYS A 147 -13.62 -11.87 19.23
N TYR A 148 -12.88 -11.41 18.24
CA TYR A 148 -11.77 -10.48 18.40
C TYR A 148 -11.81 -9.37 17.35
N LEU A 149 -11.24 -8.22 17.72
CA LEU A 149 -10.88 -7.15 16.80
C LEU A 149 -9.36 -7.10 16.71
N GLN A 150 -8.83 -6.88 15.51
CA GLN A 150 -7.39 -6.74 15.31
C GLN A 150 -7.07 -5.67 14.27
N VAL A 151 -5.91 -5.05 14.44
CA VAL A 151 -5.31 -4.11 13.47
C VAL A 151 -3.82 -4.43 13.41
N GLY A 152 -3.30 -4.70 12.22
CA GLY A 152 -1.87 -4.91 11.98
C GLY A 152 -1.23 -3.69 11.32
N GLN A 153 -0.03 -3.31 11.74
CA GLN A 153 0.77 -2.25 11.12
C GLN A 153 2.26 -2.62 11.13
N SER A 154 3.06 -1.98 10.27
CA SER A 154 4.52 -2.08 10.41
C SER A 154 4.99 -1.48 11.74
N PHE A 155 6.09 -2.00 12.29
CA PHE A 155 6.57 -1.58 13.61
C PHE A 155 6.89 -0.08 13.71
N ASP A 156 7.31 0.53 12.61
CA ASP A 156 7.61 1.95 12.46
C ASP A 156 6.35 2.82 12.28
N ARG A 157 5.16 2.25 12.48
CA ARG A 157 3.84 2.91 12.40
C ARG A 157 2.96 2.54 13.60
N ALA A 158 3.58 2.38 14.77
CA ALA A 158 2.92 1.90 15.98
C ALA A 158 1.96 2.92 16.62
N ASP A 159 2.04 4.22 16.29
CA ASP A 159 1.23 5.28 16.91
C ASP A 159 -0.28 4.99 16.84
N ILE A 160 -0.77 4.49 15.71
CA ILE A 160 -2.20 4.14 15.58
C ILE A 160 -2.59 2.93 16.44
N LEU A 161 -1.67 1.98 16.65
CA LEU A 161 -1.91 0.85 17.55
C LEU A 161 -1.95 1.33 19.00
N MET A 162 -1.12 2.31 19.35
CA MET A 162 -1.14 2.97 20.66
C MET A 162 -2.43 3.75 20.88
N LEU A 163 -2.93 4.46 19.87
CA LEU A 163 -4.22 5.16 19.93
C LEU A 163 -5.39 4.18 20.13
N LEU A 164 -5.41 3.06 19.40
CA LEU A 164 -6.38 1.98 19.61
C LEU A 164 -6.28 1.40 21.03
N ARG A 165 -5.05 1.16 21.52
CA ARG A 165 -4.81 0.65 22.87
C ARG A 165 -5.26 1.62 23.95
N ALA A 166 -4.99 2.91 23.79
CA ALA A 166 -5.42 3.94 24.73
C ALA A 166 -6.95 4.10 24.75
N THR A 167 -7.61 3.91 23.59
CA THR A 167 -9.07 4.09 23.46
C THR A 167 -9.85 2.87 23.93
N PHE A 168 -9.41 1.67 23.56
CA PHE A 168 -10.18 0.43 23.73
C PHE A 168 -9.49 -0.61 24.63
N GLY A 169 -8.23 -0.40 25.00
CA GLY A 169 -7.41 -1.39 25.71
C GLY A 169 -6.83 -2.43 24.76
N GLY A 170 -6.70 -3.67 25.24
CA GLY A 170 -6.12 -4.74 24.43
C GLY A 170 -4.59 -4.71 24.41
N SER A 171 -4.01 -5.76 23.83
CA SER A 171 -2.56 -5.96 23.78
C SER A 171 -2.00 -5.60 22.42
N ILE A 172 -0.72 -5.24 22.39
CA ILE A 172 0.06 -5.12 21.15
C ILE A 172 1.14 -6.20 21.20
N GLY A 173 1.16 -7.04 20.18
CA GLY A 173 2.14 -8.12 20.04
C GLY A 173 2.79 -8.10 18.67
N LEU A 174 3.78 -8.96 18.50
CA LEU A 174 4.41 -9.19 17.22
C LEU A 174 3.47 -10.03 16.32
N GLN A 175 3.09 -9.49 15.17
CA GLN A 175 2.30 -10.22 14.18
C GLN A 175 3.18 -11.12 13.30
N ARG A 176 4.31 -10.57 12.86
CA ARG A 176 5.31 -11.27 12.04
C ARG A 176 6.69 -10.65 12.27
N ASN A 177 7.72 -11.50 12.25
CA ASN A 177 9.11 -11.07 12.42
C ASN A 177 9.64 -10.21 11.26
N GLY A 178 8.98 -10.22 10.09
CA GLY A 178 9.51 -9.57 8.89
C GLY A 178 10.43 -10.50 8.09
N LEU A 179 10.50 -10.27 6.78
CA LEU A 179 11.31 -11.04 5.85
C LEU A 179 11.66 -10.18 4.63
N GLY A 180 12.94 -10.01 4.36
CA GLY A 180 13.44 -9.22 3.24
C GLY A 180 12.92 -7.79 3.21
N LEU A 181 12.23 -7.42 2.13
CA LEU A 181 11.62 -6.10 1.99
C LEU A 181 10.38 -5.88 2.88
N CYS A 182 9.86 -6.94 3.49
CA CYS A 182 8.72 -6.86 4.40
C CYS A 182 9.22 -6.64 5.84
N LYS A 183 9.04 -5.42 6.36
CA LYS A 183 9.34 -5.08 7.75
C LYS A 183 8.56 -5.96 8.75
N PRO A 184 9.08 -6.13 9.99
CA PRO A 184 8.29 -6.64 11.11
C PRO A 184 6.96 -5.89 11.22
N ALA A 185 5.90 -6.61 11.56
CA ALA A 185 4.59 -6.00 11.80
C ALA A 185 4.12 -6.30 13.21
N LEU A 186 3.53 -5.29 13.83
CA LEU A 186 2.86 -5.34 15.12
C LEU A 186 1.37 -5.55 14.90
N GLN A 187 0.70 -6.13 15.88
CA GLN A 187 -0.74 -6.30 15.88
C GLN A 187 -1.32 -5.88 17.22
N TRP A 188 -2.23 -4.90 17.16
CA TRP A 188 -3.17 -4.64 18.24
C TRP A 188 -4.29 -5.68 18.20
N THR A 189 -4.62 -6.29 19.34
CA THR A 189 -5.68 -7.30 19.46
C THR A 189 -6.56 -7.04 20.68
N LEU A 190 -7.86 -7.20 20.49
CA LEU A 190 -8.88 -7.12 21.53
C LEU A 190 -9.78 -8.35 21.46
N CYS A 191 -10.06 -8.99 22.59
CA CYS A 191 -10.84 -10.24 22.66
C CYS A 191 -11.99 -10.15 23.66
N GLY A 192 -12.99 -11.03 23.51
CA GLY A 192 -14.05 -11.24 24.50
C GLY A 192 -14.91 -9.98 24.73
N GLN A 193 -15.28 -9.72 25.98
CA GLN A 193 -16.17 -8.58 26.31
C GLN A 193 -15.59 -7.23 25.92
N ALA A 194 -14.26 -7.06 25.97
CA ALA A 194 -13.64 -5.82 25.52
C ALA A 194 -13.83 -5.61 24.01
N ALA A 195 -13.72 -6.68 23.20
CA ALA A 195 -13.99 -6.63 21.77
C ALA A 195 -15.46 -6.27 21.47
N ARG A 196 -16.41 -6.87 22.20
CA ARG A 196 -17.85 -6.55 22.05
C ARG A 196 -18.13 -5.06 22.34
N ARG A 197 -17.55 -4.52 23.41
CA ARG A 197 -17.68 -3.09 23.76
C ARG A 197 -17.07 -2.18 22.71
N ALA A 198 -15.83 -2.43 22.29
CA ALA A 198 -15.19 -1.63 21.24
C ALA A 198 -15.97 -1.69 19.92
N ALA A 199 -16.49 -2.87 19.56
CA ALA A 199 -17.33 -3.02 18.37
C ALA A 199 -18.61 -2.16 18.47
N SER A 200 -19.24 -2.14 19.65
CA SER A 200 -20.42 -1.29 19.91
C SER A 200 -20.12 0.20 19.78
N LEU A 201 -18.93 0.65 20.18
CA LEU A 201 -18.49 2.05 20.06
C LEU A 201 -18.13 2.45 18.62
N LEU A 202 -17.55 1.53 17.85
CA LEU A 202 -17.17 1.78 16.46
C LEU A 202 -18.35 1.67 15.49
N LEU A 203 -19.34 0.83 15.82
CA LEU A 203 -20.49 0.51 14.97
C LEU A 203 -21.22 1.74 14.40
N PRO A 204 -21.56 2.78 15.17
CA PRO A 204 -22.32 3.93 14.66
C PRO A 204 -21.55 4.76 13.62
N HIS A 205 -20.22 4.63 13.60
CA HIS A 205 -19.33 5.44 12.76
C HIS A 205 -18.70 4.63 11.62
N SER A 206 -18.88 3.31 11.61
CA SER A 206 -18.38 2.42 10.55
C SER A 206 -19.33 2.42 9.35
N ILE A 207 -18.75 2.41 8.16
CA ILE A 207 -19.43 2.29 6.86
C ILE A 207 -19.18 0.89 6.30
N THR A 208 -17.92 0.48 6.17
CA THR A 208 -17.50 -0.74 5.46
C THR A 208 -17.67 -2.00 6.31
N LYS A 209 -17.39 -1.91 7.61
CA LYS A 209 -17.42 -3.07 8.51
C LYS A 209 -18.58 -3.03 9.50
N GLN A 210 -19.60 -2.22 9.23
CA GLN A 210 -20.72 -1.99 10.14
C GLN A 210 -21.41 -3.31 10.55
N GLN A 211 -21.80 -4.14 9.58
CA GLN A 211 -22.45 -5.44 9.86
C GLN A 211 -21.52 -6.41 10.61
N GLN A 212 -20.22 -6.39 10.31
CA GLN A 212 -19.23 -7.23 10.99
C GLN A 212 -19.08 -6.80 12.46
N LEU A 213 -19.08 -5.49 12.72
CA LEU A 213 -19.03 -4.92 14.06
C LEU A 213 -20.33 -5.17 14.83
N LEU A 214 -21.49 -5.16 14.16
CA LEU A 214 -22.78 -5.51 14.77
C LEU A 214 -22.75 -6.95 15.30
N LEU A 215 -22.31 -7.90 14.47
CA LEU A 215 -22.14 -9.30 14.89
C LEU A 215 -21.15 -9.44 16.05
N ALA A 216 -20.04 -8.69 16.02
CA ALA A 216 -19.08 -8.72 17.11
C ALA A 216 -19.64 -8.11 18.41
N ALA A 217 -20.42 -7.03 18.33
CA ALA A 217 -21.07 -6.42 19.49
C ALA A 217 -22.10 -7.37 20.14
N GLN A 218 -22.84 -8.11 19.31
CA GLN A 218 -23.89 -9.05 19.73
C GLN A 218 -23.40 -10.50 19.80
N TRP A 219 -22.08 -10.73 19.89
CA TRP A 219 -21.52 -12.05 19.74
C TRP A 219 -22.14 -13.04 20.76
N PRO A 220 -22.71 -14.17 20.33
CA PRO A 220 -23.52 -15.02 21.20
C PRO A 220 -22.69 -15.80 22.21
N ASP A 221 -23.31 -16.12 23.35
CA ASP A 221 -22.70 -16.93 24.40
C ASP A 221 -22.92 -18.44 24.20
N THR A 222 -23.93 -18.83 23.40
CA THR A 222 -24.23 -20.23 23.08
C THR A 222 -23.34 -20.75 21.94
N LYS A 223 -22.99 -22.04 21.97
CA LYS A 223 -22.15 -22.65 20.93
C LYS A 223 -22.80 -22.61 19.55
N CYS A 224 -24.10 -22.93 19.45
CA CYS A 224 -24.85 -22.93 18.19
C CYS A 224 -24.81 -21.54 17.53
N GLY A 225 -25.22 -20.50 18.27
CA GLY A 225 -25.21 -19.14 17.75
C GLY A 225 -23.83 -18.66 17.31
N ARG A 226 -22.75 -19.11 17.99
CA ARG A 226 -21.38 -18.75 17.58
C ARG A 226 -20.99 -19.31 16.23
N GLU A 227 -21.42 -20.52 15.89
CA GLU A 227 -21.17 -21.09 14.58
C GLU A 227 -21.96 -20.36 13.49
N ASP A 228 -23.20 -19.95 13.78
CA ASP A 228 -24.01 -19.14 12.88
C ASP A 228 -23.38 -17.77 12.62
N SER A 229 -23.03 -17.01 13.67
CA SER A 229 -22.35 -15.72 13.55
C SER A 229 -20.99 -15.85 12.84
N LYS A 230 -20.28 -16.96 13.01
CA LYS A 230 -19.03 -17.24 12.30
C LYS A 230 -19.25 -17.53 10.81
N ALA A 231 -20.31 -18.25 10.46
CA ALA A 231 -20.70 -18.45 9.07
C ALA A 231 -21.09 -17.12 8.41
N GLU A 232 -21.89 -16.31 9.11
CA GLU A 232 -22.30 -14.99 8.65
C GLU A 232 -21.11 -14.03 8.49
N LEU A 233 -20.19 -13.98 9.48
CA LEU A 233 -18.99 -13.16 9.39
C LEU A 233 -18.08 -13.56 8.21
N ARG A 234 -18.04 -14.85 7.84
CA ARG A 234 -17.33 -15.29 6.63
C ARG A 234 -18.03 -14.78 5.38
N ASN A 235 -19.36 -14.90 5.30
CA ASN A 235 -20.17 -14.40 4.19
C ASN A 235 -19.97 -12.89 3.97
N LEU A 236 -20.03 -12.09 5.05
CA LEU A 236 -19.84 -10.63 5.00
C LEU A 236 -18.47 -10.18 4.49
N LYS A 237 -17.44 -11.04 4.54
CA LYS A 237 -16.09 -10.73 4.02
C LYS A 237 -15.92 -11.03 2.54
N GLU A 238 -16.86 -11.75 1.94
CA GLU A 238 -16.83 -12.10 0.52
C GLU A 238 -17.55 -11.04 -0.32
N HIS A 239 -18.60 -10.43 0.24
CA HIS A 239 -19.46 -9.45 -0.42
C HIS A 239 -19.25 -8.02 0.08
N ASP A 240 -19.78 -7.05 -0.69
CA ASP A 240 -19.85 -5.66 -0.27
C ASP A 240 -20.90 -5.53 0.84
N SER A 241 -20.44 -5.43 2.09
CA SER A 241 -21.28 -5.25 3.28
C SER A 241 -21.30 -3.79 3.75
N ALA A 242 -20.80 -2.85 2.94
CA ALA A 242 -20.78 -1.46 3.31
C ALA A 242 -22.19 -0.86 3.30
N VAL A 243 -22.54 -0.15 4.37
CA VAL A 243 -23.82 0.52 4.53
C VAL A 243 -23.63 2.01 4.29
N ALA A 244 -24.52 2.63 3.51
CA ALA A 244 -24.47 4.09 3.37
C ALA A 244 -24.72 4.74 4.74
N GLY A 245 -23.75 5.51 5.22
CA GLY A 245 -23.79 6.16 6.52
C GLY A 245 -23.27 7.60 6.46
N PRO A 246 -23.50 8.39 7.52
CA PRO A 246 -22.97 9.74 7.62
C PRO A 246 -21.43 9.69 7.63
N CYS A 247 -20.82 10.35 6.64
CA CYS A 247 -19.38 10.51 6.57
C CYS A 247 -18.98 11.84 7.21
N SER A 248 -17.78 11.87 7.80
CA SER A 248 -17.18 13.03 8.47
C SER A 248 -15.73 13.18 8.02
N TRP A 249 -15.10 14.32 8.34
CA TRP A 249 -13.69 14.52 8.04
C TRP A 249 -12.79 13.62 8.88
N GLU A 250 -13.15 13.33 10.13
CA GLU A 250 -12.44 12.43 11.02
C GLU A 250 -12.46 11.00 10.46
N TYR A 251 -13.65 10.51 10.07
CA TYR A 251 -13.77 9.21 9.40
C TYR A 251 -12.95 9.18 8.10
N CYS A 252 -13.05 10.23 7.28
CA CYS A 252 -12.31 10.31 6.02
C CYS A 252 -10.79 10.29 6.27
N ALA A 253 -10.29 11.01 7.28
CA ALA A 253 -8.89 11.04 7.67
C ALA A 253 -8.41 9.65 8.12
N GLY A 254 -9.16 8.98 9.00
CA GLY A 254 -8.83 7.63 9.46
C GLY A 254 -8.81 6.61 8.32
N PHE A 255 -9.83 6.64 7.45
CA PHE A 255 -9.92 5.75 6.29
C PHE A 255 -8.80 6.04 5.27
N PHE A 256 -8.49 7.32 5.04
CA PHE A 256 -7.38 7.73 4.18
C PHE A 256 -6.03 7.33 4.78
N ASP A 257 -5.87 7.36 6.10
CA ASP A 257 -4.67 6.88 6.75
C ASP A 257 -4.46 5.39 6.55
N ALA A 258 -5.51 4.57 6.52
CA ALA A 258 -5.41 3.16 6.18
C ALA A 258 -5.16 2.94 4.67
N GLU A 259 -6.07 3.42 3.81
CA GLU A 259 -6.18 3.00 2.39
C GLU A 259 -5.76 4.08 1.38
N GLY A 260 -5.60 5.33 1.83
CA GLY A 260 -5.29 6.47 0.97
C GLY A 260 -3.84 6.52 0.49
N CYS A 261 -3.60 7.30 -0.54
CA CYS A 261 -2.29 7.57 -1.13
C CYS A 261 -2.21 9.00 -1.64
N ILE A 262 -1.11 9.68 -1.31
CA ILE A 262 -0.77 11.01 -1.81
C ILE A 262 0.28 10.84 -2.90
N LYS A 263 0.00 11.34 -4.11
CA LYS A 263 0.91 11.27 -5.26
C LYS A 263 1.13 12.66 -5.83
N GLN A 264 2.39 12.98 -6.12
CA GLN A 264 2.71 14.10 -7.01
C GLN A 264 2.72 13.59 -8.45
N ARG A 265 1.86 14.15 -9.30
CA ARG A 265 1.81 13.79 -10.72
C ARG A 265 2.82 14.61 -11.50
N ASN A 266 3.52 13.94 -12.41
CA ASN A 266 4.49 14.57 -13.32
C ASN A 266 5.61 15.31 -12.56
N HIS A 267 6.51 15.97 -13.29
CA HIS A 267 7.63 16.75 -12.71
C HIS A 267 7.22 18.17 -12.26
N GLY A 268 5.93 18.42 -12.04
CA GLY A 268 5.41 19.75 -11.73
C GLY A 268 4.64 19.80 -10.40
N ALA A 269 4.05 20.96 -10.11
CA ALA A 269 3.20 21.19 -8.94
C ALA A 269 1.78 20.62 -9.14
N SER A 270 1.67 19.31 -9.34
CA SER A 270 0.38 18.62 -9.48
C SER A 270 0.24 17.54 -8.41
N LEU A 271 -0.90 17.54 -7.72
CA LEU A 271 -1.25 16.51 -6.74
C LEU A 271 -2.38 15.62 -7.24
N GLN A 272 -2.36 14.40 -6.74
CA GLN A 272 -3.43 13.44 -6.84
C GLN A 272 -3.59 12.75 -5.48
N LEU A 273 -4.82 12.70 -5.00
CA LEU A 273 -5.22 11.82 -3.90
C LEU A 273 -5.91 10.60 -4.49
N GLU A 274 -5.59 9.41 -3.97
CA GLU A 274 -6.17 8.15 -4.41
C GLU A 274 -6.54 7.31 -3.20
N ILE A 275 -7.72 6.69 -3.24
CA ILE A 275 -8.15 5.66 -2.29
C ILE A 275 -8.55 4.43 -3.11
N ALA A 276 -8.01 3.27 -2.75
CA ALA A 276 -8.31 2.02 -3.43
C ALA A 276 -9.13 1.09 -2.52
N GLN A 277 -10.17 0.46 -3.05
CA GLN A 277 -10.95 -0.51 -2.30
C GLN A 277 -11.47 -1.64 -3.19
N LYS A 278 -11.64 -2.84 -2.60
CA LYS A 278 -12.23 -3.99 -3.29
C LYS A 278 -13.70 -3.73 -3.62
N HIS A 279 -14.40 -3.02 -2.74
CA HIS A 279 -15.84 -2.78 -2.81
C HIS A 279 -16.13 -1.28 -3.02
N PRO A 280 -16.98 -0.91 -4.00
CA PRO A 280 -17.11 0.49 -4.42
C PRO A 280 -17.97 1.35 -3.48
N GLN A 281 -18.83 0.76 -2.66
CA GLN A 281 -19.86 1.49 -1.92
C GLN A 281 -19.29 2.54 -0.95
N VAL A 282 -18.22 2.21 -0.21
CA VAL A 282 -17.52 3.20 0.65
C VAL A 282 -16.92 4.35 -0.16
N LEU A 283 -16.40 4.07 -1.35
CA LEU A 283 -15.86 5.11 -2.24
C LEU A 283 -16.96 6.02 -2.78
N MET A 284 -18.16 5.49 -3.03
CA MET A 284 -19.33 6.30 -3.39
C MET A 284 -19.76 7.20 -2.22
N CYS A 285 -19.74 6.71 -0.98
CA CYS A 285 -20.02 7.52 0.21
C CYS A 285 -19.01 8.67 0.35
N LEU A 286 -17.71 8.37 0.25
CA LEU A 286 -16.65 9.38 0.28
C LEU A 286 -16.78 10.39 -0.87
N ARG A 287 -17.11 9.94 -2.08
CA ARG A 287 -17.34 10.83 -3.23
C ARG A 287 -18.48 11.82 -2.97
N ARG A 288 -19.63 11.34 -2.46
CA ARG A 288 -20.77 12.19 -2.13
C ARG A 288 -20.41 13.19 -1.03
N PHE A 289 -19.72 12.72 0.00
CA PHE A 289 -19.22 13.55 1.10
C PHE A 289 -18.34 14.69 0.60
N LEU A 290 -17.30 14.40 -0.19
CA LEU A 290 -16.40 15.43 -0.75
C LEU A 290 -17.13 16.46 -1.62
N ALA A 291 -18.12 16.01 -2.39
CA ALA A 291 -18.95 16.90 -3.19
C ALA A 291 -19.83 17.81 -2.33
N SER A 292 -20.45 17.28 -1.27
CA SER A 292 -21.36 18.07 -0.42
C SER A 292 -20.65 19.01 0.54
N THR A 293 -19.49 18.64 1.09
CA THR A 293 -18.78 19.45 2.11
C THR A 293 -17.76 20.42 1.54
N SER A 294 -17.25 20.18 0.33
CA SER A 294 -16.21 21.03 -0.26
C SER A 294 -16.45 21.39 -1.73
N GLY A 295 -17.53 20.91 -2.35
CA GLY A 295 -17.75 21.09 -3.79
C GLY A 295 -16.70 20.39 -4.65
N ILE A 296 -15.90 19.47 -4.08
CA ILE A 296 -14.79 18.83 -4.80
C ILE A 296 -15.30 17.58 -5.49
N SER A 297 -15.21 17.58 -6.82
CA SER A 297 -15.54 16.41 -7.63
C SER A 297 -14.42 15.38 -7.57
N ALA A 298 -14.75 14.18 -7.11
CA ALA A 298 -13.88 13.01 -7.16
C ALA A 298 -14.32 12.04 -8.27
N THR A 299 -13.36 11.46 -8.98
CA THR A 299 -13.58 10.47 -10.04
C THR A 299 -13.52 9.06 -9.48
N LEU A 300 -14.59 8.28 -9.66
CA LEU A 300 -14.61 6.86 -9.35
C LEU A 300 -14.24 6.06 -10.61
N MET A 301 -13.25 5.18 -10.49
CA MET A 301 -12.78 4.33 -11.58
C MET A 301 -12.79 2.87 -11.15
N THR A 302 -12.94 1.95 -12.10
CA THR A 302 -12.81 0.51 -11.87
C THR A 302 -11.56 0.00 -12.57
N THR A 303 -10.80 -0.85 -11.89
CA THR A 303 -9.66 -1.59 -12.44
C THR A 303 -9.96 -3.08 -12.35
N SER A 304 -9.10 -3.93 -12.92
CA SER A 304 -9.26 -5.39 -12.82
C SER A 304 -9.15 -5.93 -11.39
N ALA A 305 -8.56 -5.18 -10.46
CA ALA A 305 -8.28 -5.65 -9.10
C ALA A 305 -9.03 -4.90 -8.00
N ALA A 306 -9.52 -3.68 -8.27
CA ALA A 306 -10.11 -2.80 -7.28
C ALA A 306 -10.88 -1.63 -7.92
N HIS A 307 -11.67 -0.94 -7.12
CA HIS A 307 -12.21 0.39 -7.42
C HIS A 307 -11.29 1.47 -6.84
N LEU A 308 -11.22 2.61 -7.52
CA LEU A 308 -10.37 3.74 -7.16
C LEU A 308 -11.18 5.02 -7.09
N LEU A 309 -11.09 5.75 -5.98
CA LEU A 309 -11.54 7.13 -5.88
C LEU A 309 -10.35 8.05 -6.05
N ARG A 310 -10.41 8.96 -7.03
CA ARG A 310 -9.32 9.89 -7.35
C ARG A 310 -9.78 11.33 -7.27
N VAL A 311 -8.96 12.16 -6.64
CA VAL A 311 -9.08 13.62 -6.71
C VAL A 311 -7.85 14.17 -7.41
N TYR A 312 -8.08 15.09 -8.34
CA TYR A 312 -7.03 15.80 -9.08
C TYR A 312 -7.09 17.29 -8.79
N GLY A 313 -6.02 17.99 -9.13
CA GLY A 313 -5.92 19.44 -9.01
C GLY A 313 -5.23 19.84 -7.70
N LEU A 314 -4.25 20.72 -7.83
CA LEU A 314 -3.40 21.12 -6.70
C LEU A 314 -4.22 21.69 -5.54
N GLN A 315 -5.11 22.65 -5.82
CA GLN A 315 -5.90 23.32 -4.79
C GLN A 315 -6.93 22.41 -4.13
N SER A 316 -7.65 21.59 -4.90
CA SER A 316 -8.61 20.62 -4.37
C SER A 316 -7.94 19.60 -3.46
N CYS A 317 -6.78 19.07 -3.88
CA CYS A 317 -6.00 18.15 -3.06
C CYS A 317 -5.52 18.83 -1.77
N LYS A 318 -4.97 20.05 -1.86
CA LYS A 318 -4.53 20.80 -0.68
C LYS A 318 -5.68 21.09 0.28
N CYS A 319 -6.86 21.46 -0.23
CA CYS A 319 -8.05 21.68 0.58
C CYS A 319 -8.41 20.43 1.40
N ILE A 320 -8.52 19.27 0.73
CA ILE A 320 -8.80 17.99 1.39
C ILE A 320 -7.73 17.62 2.41
N LEU A 321 -6.44 17.81 2.08
CA LEU A 321 -5.34 17.50 2.99
C LEU A 321 -5.37 18.37 4.25
N ARG A 322 -5.69 19.67 4.14
CA ARG A 322 -5.89 20.53 5.32
C ARG A 322 -7.03 20.03 6.19
N GLN A 323 -8.19 19.78 5.59
CA GLN A 323 -9.36 19.27 6.32
C GLN A 323 -9.07 17.95 7.03
N MET A 324 -8.33 17.03 6.39
CA MET A 324 -7.94 15.77 7.04
C MET A 324 -6.91 15.97 8.16
N LEU A 325 -5.94 16.88 8.00
CA LEU A 325 -4.98 17.22 9.07
C LEU A 325 -5.71 17.82 10.28
N ASP A 326 -6.62 18.77 10.04
CA ASP A 326 -7.45 19.39 11.09
C ASP A 326 -8.33 18.34 11.79
N ALA A 327 -8.75 17.30 11.07
CA ALA A 327 -9.51 16.17 11.59
C ALA A 327 -8.67 15.01 12.15
N GLY A 328 -7.35 15.20 12.33
CA GLY A 328 -6.48 14.26 13.02
C GLY A 328 -5.79 13.19 12.16
N LEU A 329 -5.58 13.44 10.86
CA LEU A 329 -4.72 12.59 10.01
C LEU A 329 -3.36 12.35 10.68
N LEU A 330 -2.99 11.09 10.89
CA LEU A 330 -1.87 10.68 11.72
C LEU A 330 -0.74 10.04 10.89
N ARG A 331 -1.00 8.87 10.29
CA ARG A 331 0.01 8.06 9.58
C ARG A 331 0.61 8.81 8.40
N LYS A 332 -0.22 9.59 7.72
CA LYS A 332 0.15 10.36 6.53
C LYS A 332 0.28 11.86 6.80
N ALA A 333 0.30 12.31 8.06
CA ALA A 333 0.41 13.72 8.42
C ALA A 333 1.62 14.40 7.74
N LYS A 334 2.82 13.84 7.93
CA LYS A 334 4.06 14.36 7.32
C LYS A 334 4.01 14.39 5.78
N GLN A 335 3.36 13.41 5.15
CA GLN A 335 3.16 13.41 3.70
C GLN A 335 2.19 14.52 3.27
N ALA A 336 1.12 14.73 4.03
CA ALA A 336 0.14 15.77 3.78
C ALA A 336 0.75 17.17 3.93
N GLU A 337 1.46 17.45 5.02
CA GLU A 337 2.18 18.71 5.26
C GLU A 337 3.16 19.03 4.13
N LEU A 338 3.96 18.03 3.74
CA LEU A 338 4.91 18.18 2.63
C LEU A 338 4.19 18.47 1.31
N ALA A 339 3.07 17.79 1.03
CA ALA A 339 2.25 18.05 -0.14
C ALA A 339 1.55 19.43 -0.10
N LEU A 340 1.19 19.93 1.09
CA LEU A 340 0.68 21.29 1.26
C LEU A 340 1.73 22.35 0.93
N SER A 341 3.01 22.05 1.15
CA SER A 341 4.13 22.93 0.77
C SER A 341 4.41 22.95 -0.75
N LEU A 342 3.82 22.05 -1.53
CA LEU A 342 4.11 21.90 -2.96
C LEU A 342 3.82 23.18 -3.75
N ALA A 343 4.85 23.71 -4.41
CA ALA A 343 4.84 24.84 -5.31
C ALA A 343 5.69 24.52 -6.56
N PRO A 344 5.57 25.26 -7.66
CA PRO A 344 6.38 25.00 -8.86
C PRO A 344 7.89 24.98 -8.58
N GLU A 345 8.37 25.85 -7.70
CA GLU A 345 9.78 26.07 -7.40
C GLU A 345 10.39 24.93 -6.57
N ASN A 346 9.59 24.25 -5.76
CA ASN A 346 10.04 23.17 -4.87
C ASN A 346 9.57 21.77 -5.30
N ALA A 347 8.92 21.66 -6.46
CA ALA A 347 8.27 20.43 -6.91
C ALA A 347 9.19 19.21 -6.94
N THR A 348 10.44 19.37 -7.36
CA THR A 348 11.42 18.28 -7.38
C THR A 348 11.79 17.82 -5.98
N ARG A 349 12.02 18.76 -5.05
CA ARG A 349 12.37 18.45 -3.66
C ARG A 349 11.23 17.72 -2.96
N VAL A 350 10.01 18.26 -3.05
CA VAL A 350 8.79 17.67 -2.47
C VAL A 350 8.58 16.26 -3.01
N ARG A 351 8.82 16.02 -4.30
CA ARG A 351 8.71 14.68 -4.89
C ARG A 351 9.68 13.70 -4.26
N THR A 352 10.95 14.07 -4.14
CA THR A 352 12.00 13.22 -3.55
C THR A 352 11.63 12.88 -2.11
N GLU A 353 11.27 13.88 -1.30
CA GLU A 353 10.90 13.66 0.10
C GLU A 353 9.60 12.81 0.24
N LEU A 354 8.58 13.04 -0.61
CA LEU A 354 7.37 12.22 -0.59
C LEU A 354 7.67 10.75 -0.90
N VAL A 355 8.59 10.51 -1.84
CA VAL A 355 9.01 9.17 -2.25
C VAL A 355 9.68 8.40 -1.10
N ASP A 356 10.39 9.09 -0.20
CA ASP A 356 11.01 8.48 0.98
C ASP A 356 10.01 8.23 2.12
N LEU A 357 8.91 8.98 2.13
CA LEU A 357 7.79 8.74 3.05
C LEU A 357 6.86 7.62 2.56
N THR A 358 6.92 7.22 1.29
CA THR A 358 6.13 6.10 0.75
C THR A 358 6.80 4.75 1.02
N GLY A 359 6.00 3.73 1.36
CA GLY A 359 6.53 2.41 1.73
C GLY A 359 7.33 1.71 0.62
N ASN A 360 8.03 0.64 0.98
CA ASN A 360 8.98 -0.10 0.14
C ASN A 360 8.40 -0.84 -1.10
N GLN A 361 7.14 -0.59 -1.47
CA GLN A 361 6.51 -1.27 -2.63
C GLN A 361 7.21 -0.97 -3.96
N ALA A 362 7.90 0.17 -4.05
CA ALA A 362 8.69 0.58 -5.21
C ALA A 362 10.20 0.39 -5.01
N PHE A 363 10.63 -0.45 -4.06
CA PHE A 363 12.05 -0.66 -3.76
C PHE A 363 12.84 -1.12 -5.01
N GLY A 364 13.94 -0.42 -5.29
CA GLY A 364 14.79 -0.62 -6.47
C GLY A 364 14.14 -0.20 -7.81
N LYS A 365 12.90 0.31 -7.81
CA LYS A 365 12.23 0.83 -9.01
C LYS A 365 12.27 2.35 -9.10
N LYS A 366 12.77 3.02 -8.07
CA LYS A 366 12.92 4.48 -8.02
C LYS A 366 14.01 4.89 -9.02
N LEU A 367 13.77 5.99 -9.73
CA LEU A 367 14.77 6.62 -10.59
C LEU A 367 15.41 7.75 -9.80
N ASP A 368 16.73 7.78 -9.80
CA ASP A 368 17.54 8.92 -9.38
C ASP A 368 17.27 10.16 -10.25
N LEU A 369 17.83 11.31 -9.89
CA LEU A 369 17.61 12.56 -10.64
C LEU A 369 18.06 12.42 -12.10
N ALA A 370 19.21 11.81 -12.34
CA ALA A 370 19.72 11.58 -13.68
C ALA A 370 18.84 10.60 -14.48
N GLY A 371 18.35 9.52 -13.85
CA GLY A 371 17.41 8.59 -14.45
C GLY A 371 16.07 9.23 -14.81
N GLN A 372 15.58 10.16 -13.99
CA GLN A 372 14.40 10.96 -14.28
C GLN A 372 14.60 11.91 -15.46
N GLU A 373 15.77 12.54 -15.58
CA GLU A 373 16.16 13.35 -16.74
C GLU A 373 16.23 12.54 -18.02
N ARG A 374 16.90 11.38 -17.98
CA ARG A 374 16.94 10.44 -19.11
C ARG A 374 15.55 10.02 -19.55
N ALA A 375 14.68 9.64 -18.61
CA ALA A 375 13.30 9.26 -18.91
C ALA A 375 12.51 10.40 -19.57
N ARG A 376 12.71 11.65 -19.14
CA ARG A 376 12.11 12.84 -19.78
C ARG A 376 12.62 13.03 -21.21
N ARG A 377 13.93 12.91 -21.42
CA ARG A 377 14.55 13.04 -22.74
C ARG A 377 14.02 11.98 -23.70
N ILE A 378 13.95 10.72 -23.28
CA ILE A 378 13.36 9.61 -24.05
C ILE A 378 11.91 9.93 -24.44
N ALA A 379 11.10 10.41 -23.49
CA ALA A 379 9.70 10.77 -23.77
C ALA A 379 9.59 11.95 -24.76
N SER A 380 10.47 12.95 -24.66
CA SER A 380 10.52 14.09 -25.57
C SER A 380 10.89 13.68 -26.99
N LEU A 381 11.96 12.89 -27.14
CA LEU A 381 12.39 12.37 -28.45
C LEU A 381 11.30 11.50 -29.09
N GLY A 382 10.59 10.68 -28.30
CA GLY A 382 9.48 9.88 -28.79
C GLY A 382 8.34 10.75 -29.37
N LYS A 383 8.00 11.85 -28.71
CA LYS A 383 7.01 12.82 -29.23
C LYS A 383 7.50 13.51 -30.51
N GLN A 384 8.79 13.85 -30.56
CA GLN A 384 9.41 14.47 -31.73
C GLN A 384 9.36 13.54 -32.94
N ALA A 385 9.75 12.26 -32.77
CA ALA A 385 9.68 11.24 -33.82
C ALA A 385 8.24 11.08 -34.36
N ILE A 386 7.24 10.96 -33.48
CA ILE A 386 5.83 10.87 -33.88
C ILE A 386 5.39 12.10 -34.69
N THR A 387 5.84 13.30 -34.29
CA THR A 387 5.51 14.54 -35.00
C THR A 387 6.15 14.59 -36.38
N MET A 388 7.40 14.15 -36.51
CA MET A 388 8.12 14.07 -37.79
C MET A 388 7.49 13.06 -38.75
N LEU A 389 7.08 11.89 -38.24
CA LEU A 389 6.37 10.87 -39.02
C LEU A 389 5.05 11.44 -39.58
N LYS A 390 4.27 12.13 -38.75
CA LYS A 390 3.03 12.78 -39.19
C LYS A 390 3.26 13.89 -40.23
N GLY A 391 4.43 14.52 -40.21
CA GLY A 391 4.84 15.55 -41.17
C GLY A 391 5.54 15.03 -42.43
N GLY A 392 5.60 13.71 -42.66
CA GLY A 392 6.25 13.12 -43.84
C GLY A 392 7.79 13.19 -43.85
N LYS A 393 8.41 13.57 -42.72
CA LYS A 393 9.87 13.72 -42.58
C LYS A 393 10.52 12.40 -42.15
N LEU A 394 10.46 11.39 -43.03
CA LEU A 394 10.83 10.00 -42.69
C LEU A 394 12.29 9.84 -42.23
N GLN A 395 13.26 10.37 -42.98
CA GLN A 395 14.69 10.25 -42.63
C GLN A 395 15.04 10.90 -41.28
N MET A 396 14.44 12.07 -40.99
CA MET A 396 14.65 12.73 -39.70
C MET A 396 14.02 11.94 -38.56
N ALA A 397 12.85 11.34 -38.78
CA ALA A 397 12.19 10.51 -37.78
C ALA A 397 13.02 9.25 -37.48
N GLU A 398 13.56 8.60 -38.51
CA GLU A 398 14.44 7.43 -38.38
C GLU A 398 15.67 7.74 -37.53
N ALA A 399 16.41 8.81 -37.84
CA ALA A 399 17.56 9.23 -37.04
C ALA A 399 17.21 9.55 -35.57
N VAL A 400 16.02 10.12 -35.31
CA VAL A 400 15.55 10.36 -33.93
C VAL A 400 15.20 9.04 -33.23
N LEU A 401 14.65 8.06 -33.95
CA LEU A 401 14.31 6.74 -33.41
C LEU A 401 15.57 5.95 -33.03
N ASP A 402 16.61 5.97 -33.87
CA ASP A 402 17.89 5.32 -33.58
C ASP A 402 18.54 5.87 -32.31
N ASN A 403 18.59 7.20 -32.17
CA ASN A 403 19.09 7.87 -30.97
C ASN A 403 18.26 7.51 -29.72
N LEU A 404 16.94 7.44 -29.88
CA LEU A 404 16.01 7.06 -28.82
C LEU A 404 16.18 5.60 -28.40
N GLU A 405 16.54 4.68 -29.30
CA GLU A 405 16.87 3.30 -28.97
C GLU A 405 18.14 3.21 -28.10
N VAL A 406 19.21 3.89 -28.50
CA VAL A 406 20.46 3.97 -27.72
C VAL A 406 20.19 4.51 -26.31
N LEU A 407 19.46 5.62 -26.19
CA LEU A 407 19.11 6.21 -24.90
C LEU A 407 18.22 5.29 -24.04
N ARG A 408 17.34 4.49 -24.65
CA ARG A 408 16.50 3.52 -23.94
C ARG A 408 17.35 2.38 -23.37
N LEU A 409 18.26 1.83 -24.16
CA LEU A 409 19.18 0.78 -23.72
C LEU A 409 20.07 1.27 -22.57
N GLU A 410 20.66 2.46 -22.71
CA GLU A 410 21.47 3.09 -21.67
C GLU A 410 20.66 3.34 -20.39
N HIS A 411 19.48 3.94 -20.52
CA HIS A 411 18.60 4.19 -19.37
C HIS A 411 18.22 2.88 -18.66
N GLU A 412 17.97 1.81 -19.41
CA GLU A 412 17.60 0.54 -18.85
C GLU A 412 18.75 -0.16 -18.12
N LEU A 413 19.96 -0.11 -18.68
CA LEU A 413 21.17 -0.62 -18.03
C LEU A 413 21.45 0.13 -16.73
N LEU A 414 21.49 1.47 -16.77
CA LEU A 414 21.73 2.30 -15.59
C LEU A 414 20.67 2.09 -14.51
N ARG A 415 19.40 1.91 -14.90
CA ARG A 415 18.33 1.57 -13.97
C ARG A 415 18.55 0.20 -13.31
N ALA A 416 18.97 -0.79 -14.08
CA ALA A 416 19.26 -2.12 -13.56
C ALA A 416 20.46 -2.10 -12.61
N LEU A 417 21.51 -1.35 -12.93
CA LEU A 417 22.68 -1.16 -12.06
C LEU A 417 22.29 -0.47 -10.75
N HIS A 418 21.49 0.60 -10.81
CA HIS A 418 21.01 1.28 -9.61
C HIS A 418 20.14 0.36 -8.73
N GLU A 419 19.26 -0.44 -9.34
CA GLU A 419 18.49 -1.44 -8.61
C GLU A 419 19.39 -2.47 -7.91
N ASN A 420 20.47 -2.91 -8.58
CA ASN A 420 21.45 -3.82 -8.00
C ASN A 420 22.08 -3.23 -6.75
N GLU A 421 22.58 -1.99 -6.86
CA GLU A 421 23.23 -1.26 -5.76
C GLU A 421 22.28 -1.11 -4.56
N GLU A 422 21.03 -0.71 -4.79
CA GLU A 422 20.01 -0.59 -3.73
C GLU A 422 19.75 -1.93 -3.03
N LEU A 423 19.66 -3.03 -3.80
CA LEU A 423 19.46 -4.37 -3.24
C LEU A 423 20.66 -4.82 -2.39
N VAL A 424 21.88 -4.60 -2.87
CA VAL A 424 23.12 -4.89 -2.13
C VAL A 424 23.17 -4.08 -0.84
N ARG A 425 22.93 -2.77 -0.92
CA ARG A 425 22.92 -1.86 0.24
C ARG A 425 21.89 -2.30 1.29
N TYR A 426 20.68 -2.65 0.84
CA TYR A 426 19.61 -3.09 1.73
C TYR A 426 19.88 -4.46 2.37
N ALA A 427 20.46 -5.39 1.63
CA ALA A 427 20.90 -6.67 2.18
C ALA A 427 22.00 -6.46 3.24
N GLY A 428 22.95 -5.58 2.96
CA GLY A 428 23.97 -5.13 3.92
C GLY A 428 23.36 -4.49 5.18
N PHE A 429 22.34 -3.65 5.02
CA PHE A 429 21.60 -3.05 6.13
C PHE A 429 20.96 -4.12 7.03
N ILE A 430 20.22 -5.09 6.48
CA ILE A 430 19.62 -6.17 7.31
C ILE A 430 20.71 -6.95 8.05
N ARG A 431 21.83 -7.27 7.39
CA ARG A 431 22.98 -7.94 8.02
C ARG A 431 23.57 -7.11 9.16
N GLN A 432 23.72 -5.80 8.96
CA GLN A 432 24.20 -4.89 10.00
C GLN A 432 23.28 -4.93 11.23
N LEU A 433 21.96 -4.93 11.04
CA LEU A 433 21.01 -5.01 12.15
C LEU A 433 21.19 -6.31 12.98
N HIS A 434 21.52 -7.44 12.34
CA HIS A 434 21.86 -8.66 13.08
C HIS A 434 23.17 -8.53 13.85
N ASN A 435 24.19 -7.97 13.21
CA ASN A 435 25.52 -7.81 13.84
C ASN A 435 25.49 -6.89 15.06
N THR A 436 24.63 -5.85 15.04
CA THR A 436 24.47 -4.94 16.18
C THR A 436 23.51 -5.46 17.24
N GLY A 437 22.92 -6.65 17.04
CA GLY A 437 21.91 -7.20 17.94
C GLY A 437 20.68 -6.29 18.03
N TRP A 438 20.29 -5.62 16.95
CA TRP A 438 19.16 -4.70 16.93
C TRP A 438 17.86 -5.40 17.36
N GLU A 439 17.22 -4.90 18.43
CA GLU A 439 15.98 -5.45 18.97
C GLU A 439 14.76 -4.53 18.76
N GLY A 440 14.96 -3.37 18.12
CA GLY A 440 13.96 -2.32 17.92
C GLY A 440 14.60 -0.93 17.76
N PRO A 441 13.83 0.07 17.28
CA PRO A 441 14.29 1.44 17.09
C PRO A 441 14.72 2.15 18.39
#